data_AF-E7C9Z5-F1
#
_entry.id   AF-E7C9Z5-F1
#
_cell.length_a   1.000
_cell.length_b   1.000
_cell.length_c   1.000
_cell.angle_alpha   90.00
_cell.angle_beta   90.00
_cell.angle_gamma   90.00
#
_symmetry.space_group_name_H-M   'P 1'
#
loop_
_entity.id
_entity.type
_entity.pdbx_description
1 polymer ?
#
loop_
_entity_poly.entity_id
_entity_poly.type
_entity_poly.pdbx_seq_one_letter_code
_entity_poly.pdbx_strand_id
1 'polypeptide(L)' 'MVSTPGVTYKMFRGLSDEGINILAISTSEIKLSVIIDEKNTLNAIKKLHTIFDLD' A
#
# COMPACT_ATOMS: atom_id res chain seq x y z
N MET A 1 -1.54 10.12 8.60
CA MET A 1 -1.23 8.78 9.15
C MET A 1 -0.68 8.87 10.57
N VAL A 2 0.01 9.96 10.94
CA VAL A 2 0.71 10.13 12.23
C VAL A 2 -0.11 9.81 13.50
N SER A 3 -1.43 10.05 13.48
CA SER A 3 -2.33 9.81 14.62
C SER A 3 -3.10 8.49 14.55
N THR A 4 -2.91 7.69 13.49
CA THR A 4 -3.61 6.42 13.27
C THR A 4 -2.58 5.29 13.11
N PRO A 5 -2.20 4.63 14.21
CA PRO A 5 -1.34 3.45 14.15
C PRO A 5 -1.92 2.37 13.22
N GLY A 6 -1.06 1.64 12.52
CA GLY A 6 -1.46 0.47 11.73
C GLY A 6 -1.81 0.73 10.26
N VAL A 7 -1.93 1.99 9.80
CA VAL A 7 -2.20 2.27 8.36
C VAL A 7 -1.09 1.69 7.46
N THR A 8 0.17 1.90 7.83
CA THR A 8 1.33 1.35 7.10
C THR A 8 1.33 -0.18 7.08
N TYR A 9 1.03 -0.81 8.23
CA TYR A 9 0.92 -2.27 8.32
C TYR A 9 -0.18 -2.80 7.39
N LYS A 10 -1.37 -2.17 7.40
CA LYS A 10 -2.51 -2.55 6.57
C LYS A 10 -2.14 -2.53 5.08
N MET A 11 -1.47 -1.47 4.62
CA MET A 11 -0.98 -1.35 3.23
C MET A 11 0.02 -2.46 2.88
N PHE A 12 1.06 -2.67 3.69
CA PHE A 12 2.09 -3.66 3.39
C PHE A 12 1.56 -5.10 3.46
N ARG A 13 0.66 -5.39 4.40
CA ARG A 13 -0.05 -6.67 4.47
C ARG A 13 -0.84 -6.90 3.19
N GLY A 14 -1.64 -5.92 2.76
CA GLY A 14 -2.44 -6.02 1.53
C GLY A 14 -1.61 -6.30 0.28
N LEU A 15 -0.47 -5.61 0.12
CA LEU A 15 0.45 -5.88 -1.00
C LEU A 15 1.11 -7.26 -0.90
N SER A 16 1.49 -7.68 0.31
CA SER A 16 2.05 -9.01 0.56
C SER A 16 1.08 -10.14 0.25
N ASP A 17 -0.22 -9.97 0.56
CA ASP A 17 -1.25 -10.99 0.31
C ASP A 17 -1.46 -11.22 -1.19
N GLU A 18 -1.16 -10.21 -2.02
CA GLU A 18 -1.15 -10.29 -3.49
C GLU A 18 0.21 -10.71 -4.07
N GLY A 19 1.20 -11.01 -3.23
CA GLY A 19 2.55 -11.36 -3.66
C GLY A 19 3.32 -10.21 -4.32
N ILE A 20 2.94 -8.95 -4.06
CA ILE A 20 3.54 -7.77 -4.68
C ILE A 20 4.76 -7.33 -3.86
N ASN A 21 5.94 -7.42 -4.46
CA ASN A 21 7.18 -6.97 -3.85
C ASN A 21 7.31 -5.43 -3.87
N ILE A 22 7.75 -4.85 -2.75
CA ILE A 22 8.03 -3.43 -2.61
C ILE A 22 9.52 -3.19 -2.89
N LEU A 23 9.82 -2.31 -3.85
CA LEU A 23 11.18 -1.97 -4.29
C LEU A 23 11.77 -0.78 -3.52
N ALA A 24 10.92 0.18 -3.15
CA ALA A 24 11.31 1.33 -2.35
C ALA A 24 10.12 1.88 -1.58
N ILE A 25 10.40 2.56 -0.46
CA ILE A 25 9.41 3.18 0.41
C ILE A 25 9.82 4.64 0.64
N SER A 26 8.86 5.56 0.55
CA SER A 26 9.02 6.97 0.93
C SER A 26 7.81 7.42 1.75
N THR A 27 8.02 8.22 2.80
CA THR A 27 6.97 8.57 3.76
C THR A 27 7.04 10.04 4.18
N SER A 28 5.87 10.61 4.49
CA SER A 28 5.67 11.85 5.23
C SER A 28 4.61 11.62 6.32
N GLU A 29 4.24 12.64 7.09
CA GLU A 29 3.25 12.50 8.18
C GLU A 29 1.85 12.05 7.71
N ILE A 30 1.52 12.37 6.45
CA ILE A 30 0.20 12.11 5.86
C ILE A 30 0.24 11.20 4.63
N LYS A 31 1.43 10.90 4.07
CA LYS A 31 1.57 10.16 2.82
C LYS A 31 2.58 9.02 2.96
N LEU A 32 2.22 7.88 2.40
CA LEU A 32 3.11 6.74 2.19
C LEU A 32 3.12 6.41 0.69
N SER A 33 4.30 6.32 0.11
CA SER A 33 4.51 5.95 -1.29
C SER A 33 5.39 4.71 -1.36
N VAL A 34 5.05 3.80 -2.28
CA VAL A 34 5.86 2.62 -2.58
C VAL A 34 6.16 2.55 -4.06
N ILE A 35 7.32 2.01 -4.42
CA ILE A 35 7.66 1.62 -5.79
C ILE A 35 7.47 0.11 -5.90
N ILE A 36 6.78 -0.33 -6.95
CA ILE A 36 6.52 -1.75 -7.26
C ILE A 36 6.78 -1.99 -8.75
N ASP A 37 6.83 -3.26 -9.15
CA ASP A 37 6.87 -3.64 -10.56
C ASP A 37 5.59 -3.15 -11.28
N GLU A 38 5.76 -2.49 -12.43
CA GLU A 38 4.67 -1.88 -13.20
C GLU A 38 3.54 -2.87 -13.51
N LYS A 39 3.87 -4.14 -13.77
CA LYS A 39 2.87 -5.18 -14.08
C LYS A 39 1.86 -5.41 -12.95
N ASN A 40 2.22 -5.04 -11.72
CA ASN A 40 1.39 -5.21 -10.53
C ASN A 40 0.53 -3.98 -10.21
N THR A 41 0.68 -2.87 -10.95
CA THR A 41 0.07 -1.58 -10.62
C THR A 41 -1.45 -1.66 -10.46
N LEU A 42 -2.15 -2.27 -11.42
CA LEU A 42 -3.61 -2.37 -11.37
C LEU A 42 -4.09 -3.25 -10.20
N ASN A 43 -3.37 -4.35 -9.92
CA ASN A 43 -3.75 -5.22 -8.81
C ASN A 43 -3.50 -4.55 -7.45
N ALA A 44 -2.35 -3.86 -7.31
CA ALA A 44 -2.03 -3.07 -6.13
C ALA A 44 -3.09 -1.99 -5.86
N ILE A 45 -3.48 -1.21 -6.88
CA ILE A 45 -4.48 -0.15 -6.72
C ILE A 45 -5.82 -0.73 -6.26
N LYS A 46 -6.32 -1.77 -6.93
CA LYS A 46 -7.59 -2.42 -6.55
C LYS A 46 -7.55 -2.95 -5.12
N LYS A 47 -6.50 -3.71 -4.78
CA LYS A 47 -6.32 -4.25 -3.43
C LYS A 47 -6.29 -3.15 -2.38
N LEU A 48 -5.55 -2.07 -2.63
CA LEU A 48 -5.44 -0.96 -1.69
C LEU A 48 -6.77 -0.19 -1.54
N HIS A 49 -7.53 0.02 -2.63
CA HIS A 49 -8.87 0.61 -2.53
C HIS A 49 -9.80 -0.24 -1.67
N THR A 50 -9.87 -1.55 -1.94
CA THR A 50 -10.74 -2.46 -1.18
C THR A 50 -10.35 -2.53 0.30
N ILE A 51 -9.06 -2.70 0.64
CA ILE A 51 -8.68 -2.78 2.06
C ILE A 51 -8.93 -1.48 2.81
N PHE A 52 -8.90 -0.32 2.14
CA PHE A 52 -9.19 0.97 2.76
C PHE A 52 -10.66 1.40 2.63
N ASP A 53 -11.51 0.52 2.10
CA ASP A 53 -12.95 0.75 1.93
C ASP A 53 -13.24 1.98 1.04
N LEU A 54 -12.51 2.10 -0.08
CA LEU A 54 -12.54 3.24 -1.02
C LEU A 54 -13.03 2.86 -2.43
N ASP A 55 -13.68 1.71 -2.59
CA ASP A 55 -14.23 1.24 -3.88
C ASP A 55 -15.36 2.14 -4.42
#